data_AF-A6LTV1-F1
#
_entry.id   AF-A6LTV1-F1
#
_cell.length_a   1.000
_cell.length_b   1.000
_cell.length_c   1.000
_cell.angle_alpha   90.00
_cell.angle_beta   90.00
_cell.angle_gamma   90.00
#
_symmetry.space_group_name_H-M   'P 1'
#
loop_
_entity.id
_entity.type
_entity.pdbx_description
1 polymer ?
#
loop_
_entity_poly.entity_id
_entity_poly.type
_entity_poly.pdbx_seq_one_letter_code
_entity_poly.pdbx_strand_id
1 'polypeptide(L)' 'MNIIIIVIVSIVLVIGIPLSISKDIKYKEKHNFQCTKCSYVYDIIENQSNSFRILGKLHVKCPKCGKYSLVKIVNKE' A
#
# COMPACT_ATOMS: atom_id res chain seq x y z
N MET A 1 -1.44 31.94 28.93
CA MET A 1 -1.95 31.76 27.55
C MET A 1 -0.97 31.05 26.62
N ASN A 2 0.34 31.28 26.74
CA ASN A 2 1.36 30.66 25.86
C ASN A 2 1.57 29.14 26.06
N ILE A 3 1.50 28.65 27.31
CA ILE A 3 1.79 27.23 27.62
C ILE A 3 0.70 26.31 27.06
N ILE A 4 -0.56 26.74 27.10
CA ILE A 4 -1.71 25.97 26.59
C ILE A 4 -1.59 25.76 25.08
N ILE A 5 -1.14 26.78 24.34
CA ILE A 5 -0.94 26.71 22.88
C ILE A 5 0.18 25.72 22.53
N ILE A 6 1.28 25.73 23.28
CA ILE A 6 2.42 24.80 23.07
C ILE A 6 1.98 23.35 23.32
N VAL A 7 1.19 23.11 24.37
CA VAL A 7 0.65 21.77 24.68
C VAL A 7 -0.31 21.30 23.59
N ILE A 8 -1.22 22.17 23.11
CA ILE A 8 -2.15 21.83 22.02
C ILE A 8 -1.41 21.51 20.71
N VAL A 9 -0.42 22.33 20.34
CA VAL A 9 0.40 22.10 19.13
C VAL A 9 1.18 20.79 19.22
N SER A 10 1.70 20.46 20.42
CA SER A 10 2.43 19.20 20.66
C SER A 10 1.50 17.98 20.56
N ILE A 11 0.29 18.07 21.10
CA ILE A 11 -0.72 17.00 21.02
C ILE A 11 -1.20 16.78 19.58
N VAL A 12 -1.40 17.85 18.81
CA VAL A 12 -1.75 17.77 17.38
C VAL A 12 -0.61 17.14 16.57
N LEU A 13 0.66 17.38 16.94
CA LEU A 13 1.81 16.75 16.27
C LEU A 13 1.92 15.25 16.55
N VAL A 14 1.57 14.80 17.76
CA VAL A 14 1.61 13.39 18.18
C VAL A 14 0.41 12.60 17.62
N ILE A 15 -0.76 13.22 17.50
CA ILE A 15 -1.97 12.57 16.94
C ILE A 15 -2.04 12.71 15.40
N GLY A 16 -1.35 13.70 14.83
CA GLY A 16 -1.47 14.12 13.43
C GLY A 16 -0.73 13.26 12.40
N ILE A 17 0.07 12.28 12.80
CA ILE A 17 0.85 11.43 11.88
C ILE A 17 0.48 9.95 12.12
N PRO A 18 -0.13 9.26 11.14
CA PRO A 18 -1.44 9.60 10.60
C PRO A 18 -2.33 8.35 10.46
N LEU A 19 -3.64 8.50 10.64
CA LEU A 19 -4.65 7.48 10.27
C LEU A 19 -4.47 6.90 8.84
N SER A 20 -3.78 7.64 7.96
CA SER A 20 -3.47 7.24 6.59
C SER A 20 -2.59 6.00 6.48
N ILE A 21 -1.61 5.81 7.37
CA ILE A 21 -0.72 4.63 7.34
C ILE A 21 -1.51 3.37 7.71
N SER A 22 -2.34 3.45 8.74
CA SER A 22 -3.17 2.32 9.18
C SER A 22 -4.18 1.87 8.11
N LYS A 23 -4.72 2.82 7.32
CA LYS A 23 -5.61 2.49 6.19
C LYS A 23 -4.89 1.75 5.07
N ASP A 24 -3.67 2.16 4.75
CA ASP A 24 -2.87 1.54 3.69
C ASP A 24 -2.42 0.12 4.08
N ILE A 25 -2.02 -0.08 5.34
CA ILE A 25 -1.70 -1.41 5.87
C ILE A 25 -2.94 -2.32 5.82
N LYS A 26 -4.06 -1.87 6.38
CA LYS A 26 -5.32 -2.63 6.38
C LYS A 26 -5.82 -2.93 4.97
N TYR A 27 -5.56 -2.03 4.01
CA TYR A 27 -5.83 -2.27 2.60
C TYR A 27 -4.97 -3.42 2.07
N LYS A 28 -3.66 -3.38 2.25
CA LYS A 28 -2.76 -4.45 1.76
C LYS A 28 -2.98 -5.79 2.43
N GLU A 29 -3.36 -5.81 3.71
CA GLU A 29 -3.69 -7.05 4.41
C GLU A 29 -4.88 -7.77 3.78
N LYS A 30 -5.83 -7.02 3.20
CA LYS A 30 -7.07 -7.55 2.63
C LYS A 30 -7.02 -7.87 1.14
N HIS A 31 -5.94 -7.50 0.45
CA HIS A 31 -5.88 -7.65 -1.00
C HIS A 31 -4.61 -8.36 -1.46
N ASN A 32 -4.73 -9.07 -2.58
CA ASN A 32 -3.66 -9.68 -3.34
C ASN A 32 -3.50 -9.00 -4.70
N PHE A 33 -2.30 -9.15 -5.30
CA PHE A 33 -2.09 -8.88 -6.71
C PHE A 33 -2.40 -10.12 -7.54
N GLN A 34 -3.10 -9.92 -8.64
CA GLN A 34 -3.29 -10.92 -9.68
C GLN A 34 -2.56 -10.47 -10.95
N CYS A 35 -1.61 -11.26 -11.42
CA CYS A 35 -0.93 -11.02 -12.68
C CYS A 35 -1.90 -11.11 -13.86
N THR A 36 -1.98 -10.10 -14.72
CA THR A 36 -2.87 -10.16 -15.89
C THR A 36 -2.39 -11.10 -17.01
N LYS A 37 -1.12 -11.53 -16.96
CA LYS A 37 -0.55 -12.42 -17.99
C LYS A 37 -0.78 -13.91 -17.69
N CYS A 38 -0.65 -14.32 -16.43
CA CYS A 38 -0.75 -15.73 -16.04
C CYS A 38 -1.81 -16.01 -14.98
N SER A 39 -2.59 -14.99 -14.58
CA SER A 39 -3.64 -15.07 -13.57
C SER A 39 -3.18 -15.52 -12.18
N TYR A 40 -1.86 -15.63 -11.93
CA TYR A 40 -1.31 -16.00 -10.64
C TYR A 40 -1.56 -14.91 -9.60
N VAL A 41 -2.06 -15.32 -8.43
CA VAL A 41 -2.38 -14.47 -7.28
C VAL A 41 -1.24 -14.55 -6.27
N TYR A 42 -0.80 -13.40 -5.77
CA TYR A 42 0.28 -13.29 -4.79
C TYR A 42 0.14 -12.05 -3.90
N ASP A 43 0.81 -12.08 -2.77
CA ASP A 43 0.71 -11.06 -1.73
C ASP A 43 1.17 -9.67 -2.18
N ILE A 44 0.37 -8.65 -1.82
CA ILE A 44 0.73 -7.25 -2.07
C ILE A 44 1.88 -6.81 -1.16
N ILE A 45 1.87 -7.26 0.09
CA ILE A 45 2.83 -6.86 1.12
C ILE A 45 4.22 -7.36 0.74
N GLU A 46 4.33 -8.65 0.45
CA GLU A 46 5.61 -9.29 0.11
C GLU A 46 6.23 -8.68 -1.15
N ASN A 47 5.40 -8.24 -2.11
CA ASN A 47 5.86 -7.81 -3.42
C ASN A 47 5.79 -6.30 -3.64
N GLN A 48 5.62 -5.52 -2.57
CA GLN A 48 5.46 -4.07 -2.64
C GLN A 48 6.71 -3.37 -3.20
N SER A 49 7.90 -3.83 -2.83
CA SER A 49 9.18 -3.30 -3.29
C SER A 49 9.46 -3.56 -4.77
N ASN A 50 8.74 -4.52 -5.38
CA ASN A 50 8.85 -4.86 -6.81
C ASN A 50 7.69 -4.28 -7.63
N SER A 51 7.16 -3.14 -7.21
CA SER A 51 6.05 -2.47 -7.88
C SER A 51 6.44 -1.08 -8.36
N PHE A 52 5.92 -0.68 -9.52
CA PHE A 52 6.02 0.68 -10.03
C PHE A 52 4.73 1.07 -10.76
N ARG A 53 4.48 2.37 -10.88
CA ARG A 53 3.33 2.90 -11.64
C ARG A 53 3.81 3.59 -12.90
N ILE A 54 3.24 3.23 -14.05
CA ILE A 54 3.41 3.93 -15.32
C ILE A 54 2.03 4.32 -15.82
N LEU A 55 1.82 5.61 -16.13
CA LEU A 55 0.54 6.13 -16.65
C LEU A 55 -0.67 5.71 -15.80
N GLY A 56 -0.53 5.77 -14.47
CA GLY A 56 -1.58 5.36 -13.51
C GLY A 56 -1.80 3.85 -13.38
N LYS A 57 -1.12 3.02 -14.19
CA LYS A 57 -1.23 1.57 -14.16
C LYS A 57 -0.14 0.95 -13.29
N LEU A 58 -0.56 0.14 -12.33
CA LEU A 58 0.35 -0.59 -11.44
C LEU A 58 0.96 -1.80 -12.16
N HIS A 59 2.27 -1.84 -12.19
CA HIS A 59 3.05 -2.96 -12.70
C HIS A 59 3.85 -3.57 -11.56
N VAL A 60 3.82 -4.89 -11.45
CA VAL A 60 4.52 -5.63 -10.41
C VAL A 60 5.24 -6.81 -11.05
N LYS A 61 6.43 -7.15 -10.55
CA LYS A 61 7.14 -8.34 -10.99
C LYS A 61 6.37 -9.58 -10.54
N CYS A 62 5.84 -10.35 -11.48
CA CYS A 62 5.13 -11.57 -11.15
C CYS A 62 6.13 -12.66 -10.72
N PRO A 63 5.97 -13.29 -9.53
CA PRO A 63 6.88 -14.33 -9.06
C PRO A 63 6.85 -15.59 -9.95
N LYS A 64 5.71 -15.89 -10.58
CA LYS A 64 5.57 -17.03 -11.49
C LYS A 64 6.19 -16.77 -12.87
N CYS A 65 6.05 -15.56 -13.41
CA CYS A 65 6.55 -15.23 -14.76
C CYS A 65 7.95 -14.61 -14.77
N GLY A 66 8.45 -14.13 -13.63
CA GLY A 66 9.72 -13.40 -13.51
C GLY A 66 9.75 -12.02 -14.20
N LYS A 67 8.66 -11.61 -14.84
CA LYS A 67 8.55 -10.35 -15.63
C LYS A 67 7.62 -9.36 -14.96
N TYR A 68 7.87 -8.07 -15.19
CA TYR A 68 6.92 -7.02 -14.84
C TYR A 68 5.69 -7.09 -15.74
N SER A 69 4.52 -7.01 -15.12
CA SER A 69 3.24 -7.01 -15.79
C SER A 69 2.24 -6.16 -15.03
N LEU A 70 1.21 -5.73 -15.73
CA LEU A 70 0.05 -5.12 -15.10
C LEU A 70 -0.59 -6.12 -14.12
N VAL A 71 -1.05 -5.61 -12.99
CA VAL A 71 -1.75 -6.42 -11.99
C VAL A 71 -3.16 -5.91 -11.78
N LYS A 72 -4.07 -6.84 -11.47
CA LYS A 72 -5.36 -6.53 -10.87
C LYS A 72 -5.25 -6.68 -9.37
N ILE A 73 -5.95 -5.84 -8.63
CA ILE A 73 -6.06 -5.97 -7.18
C ILE A 73 -7.30 -6.80 -6.91
N VAL A 74 -7.14 -7.90 -6.19
CA VAL A 74 -8.23 -8.82 -5.83
C VAL A 74 -8.28 -8.94 -4.30
N ASN A 75 -9.43 -9.30 -3.75
CA ASN A 75 -9.51 -9.58 -2.32
C ASN A 75 -8.73 -10.87 -2.01
N LYS A 76 -8.14 -10.93 -0.82
CA LYS A 76 -7.72 -12.22 -0.25
C LYS A 76 -8.99 -13.00 0.11
N GLU A 77 -9.05 -14.25 -0.31
CA GLU A 77 -10.08 -15.21 0.14
C GLU A 77 -9.85 -15.63 1.59
#